data_AF-A0A2P2LNR8-F1
#
_entry.id   AF-A0A2P2LNR8-F1
#
_cell.length_a   1.000
_cell.length_b   1.000
_cell.length_c   1.000
_cell.angle_alpha   90.00
_cell.angle_beta   90.00
_cell.angle_gamma   90.00
#
_symmetry.space_group_name_H-M   'P 1'
#
loop_
_entity.id
_entity.type
_entity.pdbx_description
1 polymer ?
#
loop_
_entity_poly.entity_id
_entity_poly.type
_entity_poly.pdbx_seq_one_letter_code
_entity_poly.pdbx_strand_id
1 'polypeptide(L)'
;MSLTDGLSKMSKSAPSDQSRINLLDPKDVIANKIKRCKTDSFQGLEFDNPERPECSNLLSVYQIVSGKTKEEVSLECQNMNWGTFKTLLADALVDHLHPIQVRYKEIVSDSAYLDRVLEEGATRASEIADATLNDVYQAMGFLRK
;
A
#
# COMPACT_ATOMS: atom_id res chain seq x y z
N MET A 1 -1.70 3.62 -8.47
CA MET A 1 -0.72 4.37 -9.29
C MET A 1 0.02 5.38 -8.42
N SER A 2 1.11 5.97 -8.93
CA SER A 2 1.88 6.98 -8.22
C SER A 2 1.05 8.25 -7.98
N LEU A 3 1.27 8.90 -6.83
CA LEU A 3 0.62 10.17 -6.51
C LEU A 3 1.11 11.35 -7.34
N THR A 4 2.28 11.24 -7.97
CA THR A 4 2.87 12.31 -8.80
C THR A 4 2.72 12.06 -10.30
N ASP A 5 2.37 10.82 -10.68
CA ASP A 5 2.18 10.42 -12.08
C ASP A 5 1.14 9.27 -12.16
N GLY A 6 -0.06 9.58 -12.66
CA GLY A 6 -1.16 8.63 -12.76
C GLY A 6 -0.90 7.44 -13.69
N LEU A 7 0.09 7.53 -14.59
CA LEU A 7 0.45 6.45 -15.52
C LEU A 7 1.55 5.52 -14.98
N SER A 8 2.25 5.94 -13.93
CA SER A 8 3.31 5.15 -13.31
C SER A 8 2.80 4.34 -12.12
N LYS A 9 3.26 3.10 -11.98
CA LYS A 9 3.00 2.28 -10.79
C LYS A 9 3.65 2.92 -9.57
N MET A 10 2.96 2.90 -8.42
CA MET A 10 3.56 3.31 -7.15
C MET A 10 4.75 2.38 -6.82
N SER A 11 5.91 2.95 -6.52
CA SER A 11 7.13 2.20 -6.24
C SER A 11 7.82 2.67 -4.96
N LYS A 12 8.16 1.72 -4.09
CA LYS A 12 8.97 1.98 -2.87
C LYS A 12 10.34 2.56 -3.22
N SER A 13 10.92 2.20 -4.36
CA SER A 13 12.25 2.66 -4.80
C SER A 13 12.20 3.95 -5.64
N ALA A 14 11.02 4.53 -5.86
CA ALA A 14 10.93 5.80 -6.58
C ALA A 14 11.72 6.90 -5.85
N PRO A 15 12.52 7.74 -6.56
CA PRO A 15 13.37 8.76 -5.93
C PRO A 15 12.58 9.75 -5.08
N SER A 16 11.39 10.13 -5.54
CA SER A 16 10.50 11.04 -4.80
C SER A 16 9.63 10.27 -3.82
N ASP A 17 9.76 10.57 -2.53
CA ASP A 17 8.88 9.99 -1.50
C ASP A 17 7.42 10.49 -1.62
N GLN A 18 7.20 11.64 -2.27
CA GLN A 18 5.86 12.17 -2.56
C GLN A 18 5.08 11.32 -3.56
N SER A 19 5.75 10.41 -4.26
CA SER A 19 5.13 9.53 -5.27
C SER A 19 4.29 8.40 -4.66
N ARG A 20 4.37 8.17 -3.34
CA ARG A 20 3.81 7.00 -2.64
C ARG A 20 3.36 7.30 -1.22
N ILE A 21 2.46 6.47 -0.70
CA ILE A 21 2.15 6.39 0.74
C ILE A 21 2.82 5.14 1.30
N ASN A 22 3.57 5.27 2.39
CA ASN A 22 4.09 4.11 3.12
C ASN A 22 3.11 3.74 4.25
N LEU A 23 3.03 2.45 4.59
CA LEU A 23 2.11 1.97 5.64
C LEU A 23 2.36 2.61 7.02
N LEU A 24 3.61 3.01 7.27
CA LEU A 24 4.05 3.61 8.53
C LEU A 24 4.19 5.15 8.45
N ASP A 25 3.74 5.77 7.36
CA ASP A 25 3.75 7.24 7.28
C ASP A 25 2.85 7.82 8.40
N PRO A 26 3.32 8.84 9.15
CA PRO A 26 2.48 9.54 10.11
C PRO A 26 1.31 10.26 9.42
N LYS A 27 0.23 10.51 10.19
CA LYS A 27 -0.97 11.20 9.70
C LYS A 27 -0.67 12.50 8.93
N ASP A 28 0.26 13.31 9.44
CA ASP A 28 0.59 14.61 8.85
C ASP A 28 1.35 14.43 7.52
N VAL A 29 2.14 13.36 7.40
CA VAL A 29 2.85 13.02 6.16
C VAL A 29 1.87 12.52 5.11
N ILE A 30 0.93 11.64 5.48
CA ILE A 30 -0.14 11.17 4.59
C ILE A 30 -0.96 12.36 4.07
N ALA A 31 -1.45 13.22 4.98
CA ALA A 31 -2.23 14.39 4.62
C ALA A 31 -1.47 15.33 3.67
N ASN A 32 -0.17 15.58 3.92
CA ASN A 32 0.64 16.42 3.06
C ASN A 32 0.88 15.81 1.67
N LYS A 33 1.12 14.49 1.59
CA LYS A 33 1.31 13.79 0.31
C LYS A 33 0.04 13.79 -0.52
N ILE A 34 -1.11 13.52 0.09
CA ILE A 34 -2.41 13.57 -0.59
C ILE A 34 -2.74 15.00 -1.02
N LYS A 35 -2.49 16.00 -0.16
CA LYS A 35 -2.68 17.41 -0.52
C LYS A 35 -1.88 17.81 -1.77
N ARG A 36 -0.65 17.29 -1.91
CA ARG A 36 0.27 17.60 -3.01
C ARG A 36 0.18 16.65 -4.21
N CYS A 37 -0.65 15.62 -4.15
CA CYS A 37 -0.76 14.67 -5.26
C CYS A 37 -1.24 15.38 -6.54
N LYS A 38 -0.76 14.91 -7.68
CA LYS A 38 -1.11 15.42 -9.00
C LYS A 38 -2.59 15.16 -9.24
N THR A 39 -3.28 16.17 -9.74
CA THR A 39 -4.70 16.13 -10.08
C THR A 39 -4.95 16.96 -11.34
N ASP A 40 -6.03 16.66 -12.04
CA ASP A 40 -6.47 17.44 -13.19
C ASP A 40 -7.22 18.72 -12.76
N SER A 41 -7.63 19.53 -13.74
CA SER A 41 -8.40 20.77 -13.53
C SER A 41 -9.87 20.64 -13.94
N PHE A 42 -10.36 19.42 -14.21
CA PHE A 42 -11.74 19.19 -14.61
C PHE A 42 -12.68 19.29 -13.40
N GLN A 43 -13.94 19.64 -13.67
CA GLN A 43 -14.98 19.64 -12.66
C GLN A 43 -15.54 18.23 -12.45
N GLY A 44 -15.83 17.91 -11.19
CA GLY A 44 -16.36 16.62 -10.79
C GLY A 44 -15.34 15.49 -10.84
N LEU A 45 -15.67 14.39 -10.17
CA LEU A 45 -14.81 13.22 -10.05
C LEU A 45 -15.52 12.01 -10.65
N GLU A 46 -14.82 11.32 -11.56
CA GLU A 46 -15.36 10.18 -12.29
C GLU A 46 -14.34 9.04 -12.37
N PHE A 47 -14.85 7.82 -12.47
CA PHE A 47 -14.04 6.63 -12.73
C PHE A 47 -13.86 6.39 -14.23
N ASP A 48 -12.85 5.59 -14.55
CA ASP A 48 -12.60 4.97 -15.86
C ASP A 48 -12.42 5.92 -17.04
N ASN A 49 -12.26 7.23 -16.81
CA ASN A 49 -11.87 8.16 -17.86
C ASN A 49 -10.36 8.01 -18.14
N PRO A 50 -9.94 7.49 -19.32
CA PRO A 50 -8.53 7.26 -19.63
C PRO A 50 -7.71 8.55 -19.69
N GLU A 51 -8.36 9.68 -19.97
CA GLU A 51 -7.74 11.01 -20.00
C GLU A 51 -7.51 11.59 -18.59
N ARG A 52 -8.07 10.95 -17.56
CA ARG A 52 -7.99 11.36 -16.15
C ARG A 52 -7.47 10.21 -15.26
N PRO A 53 -6.25 9.70 -15.51
CA PRO A 53 -5.72 8.56 -14.76
C PRO A 53 -5.52 8.89 -13.27
N GLU A 54 -5.21 10.14 -12.92
CA GLU A 54 -5.11 10.57 -11.53
C GLU A 54 -6.46 10.51 -10.79
N CYS A 55 -7.56 10.87 -11.47
CA CYS A 55 -8.92 10.79 -10.92
C CYS A 55 -9.32 9.35 -10.63
N SER A 56 -9.20 8.48 -11.62
CA SER A 56 -9.47 7.06 -11.46
C SER A 56 -8.61 6.45 -10.34
N ASN A 57 -7.31 6.77 -10.30
CA ASN A 57 -6.42 6.28 -9.27
C ASN A 57 -6.85 6.68 -7.85
N LEU A 58 -7.11 7.95 -7.61
CA LEU A 58 -7.42 8.44 -6.26
C LEU A 58 -8.80 7.97 -5.78
N LEU A 59 -9.79 7.89 -6.68
CA LEU A 59 -11.09 7.31 -6.37
C LEU A 59 -11.00 5.81 -6.07
N SER A 60 -10.18 5.05 -6.81
CA SER A 60 -9.95 3.64 -6.52
C SER A 60 -9.27 3.43 -5.16
N VAL A 61 -8.32 4.29 -4.78
CA VAL A 61 -7.73 4.23 -3.43
C VAL A 61 -8.80 4.51 -2.39
N TYR A 62 -9.61 5.56 -2.56
CA TYR A 62 -10.70 5.89 -1.63
C TYR A 62 -11.69 4.74 -1.47
N GLN A 63 -12.10 4.13 -2.58
CA GLN A 63 -12.98 2.96 -2.60
C GLN A 63 -12.45 1.82 -1.73
N ILE A 64 -11.18 1.46 -1.91
CA ILE A 64 -10.56 0.34 -1.18
C ILE A 64 -10.47 0.64 0.32
N VAL A 65 -10.03 1.85 0.69
CA VAL A 65 -9.79 2.16 2.11
C VAL A 65 -11.06 2.44 2.89
N SER A 66 -12.09 2.95 2.22
CA SER A 66 -13.43 3.17 2.80
C SER A 66 -14.30 1.90 2.80
N GLY A 67 -13.96 0.88 2.01
CA GLY A 67 -14.74 -0.35 1.88
C GLY A 67 -16.06 -0.18 1.11
N LYS A 68 -16.27 0.98 0.45
CA LYS A 68 -17.47 1.31 -0.30
C LYS A 68 -17.46 0.68 -1.70
N THR A 69 -18.63 0.52 -2.29
CA THR A 69 -18.75 0.11 -3.69
C THR A 69 -18.37 1.25 -4.63
N LYS A 70 -18.14 0.92 -5.92
CA LYS A 70 -17.79 1.91 -6.92
C LYS A 70 -18.92 2.92 -7.13
N GLU A 71 -20.15 2.44 -7.08
CA GLU A 71 -21.37 3.23 -7.25
C GLU A 71 -21.56 4.21 -6.10
N GLU A 72 -21.33 3.76 -4.86
CA GLU A 72 -21.37 4.61 -3.66
C GLU A 72 -20.35 5.74 -3.74
N VAL A 73 -19.09 5.41 -4.08
CA VAL A 73 -18.03 6.40 -4.23
C VAL A 73 -18.33 7.38 -5.36
N SER A 74 -18.84 6.90 -6.49
CA SER A 74 -19.21 7.75 -7.63
C SER A 74 -20.29 8.75 -7.23
N LEU A 75 -21.35 8.29 -6.57
CA LEU A 75 -22.47 9.15 -6.16
C LEU A 75 -22.05 10.17 -5.09
N GLU A 76 -21.21 9.77 -4.15
CA GLU A 76 -20.68 10.64 -3.10
C GLU A 76 -19.73 11.71 -3.67
N CYS A 77 -18.81 11.30 -4.54
CA CYS A 77 -17.70 12.14 -4.98
C CYS A 77 -17.99 12.93 -6.26
N GLN A 78 -19.03 12.60 -7.05
CA GLN A 78 -19.30 13.19 -8.37
C GLN A 78 -19.23 14.72 -8.42
N ASN A 79 -19.75 15.40 -7.39
CA ASN A 79 -19.85 16.86 -7.33
C ASN A 79 -18.80 17.50 -6.42
N MET A 80 -17.86 16.71 -5.90
CA MET A 80 -16.80 17.23 -5.04
C MET A 80 -15.71 17.92 -5.86
N ASN A 81 -15.12 18.96 -5.30
CA ASN A 81 -13.87 19.51 -5.81
C ASN A 81 -12.67 18.75 -5.21
N TRP A 82 -11.50 18.93 -5.83
CA TRP A 82 -10.27 18.27 -5.40
C TRP A 82 -9.84 18.60 -3.97
N GLY A 83 -10.11 19.80 -3.45
CA GLY A 83 -9.75 20.18 -2.08
C GLY A 83 -10.53 19.38 -1.04
N THR A 84 -11.86 19.33 -1.22
CA THR A 84 -12.75 18.54 -0.36
C THR A 84 -12.42 17.05 -0.46
N PHE A 85 -12.27 16.52 -1.67
CA PHE A 85 -11.99 15.11 -1.88
C PHE A 85 -10.62 14.67 -1.35
N LYS A 86 -9.56 15.48 -1.53
CA LYS A 86 -8.23 15.16 -0.97
C LYS A 86 -8.24 15.12 0.55
N THR A 87 -9.05 15.95 1.19
CA THR A 87 -9.22 15.94 2.66
C THR A 87 -9.93 14.65 3.09
N LEU A 88 -11.06 14.33 2.45
CA LEU A 88 -11.81 13.08 2.68
C LEU A 88 -10.93 11.83 2.49
N LEU A 89 -10.15 11.79 1.41
CA LEU A 89 -9.24 10.68 1.12
C LEU A 89 -8.12 10.57 2.16
N ALA A 90 -7.55 11.69 2.60
CA ALA A 90 -6.50 11.70 3.62
C ALA A 90 -7.03 11.12 4.95
N ASP A 91 -8.21 11.55 5.38
CA ASP A 91 -8.83 11.07 6.62
C ASP A 91 -9.13 9.56 6.53
N ALA A 92 -9.76 9.11 5.44
CA ALA A 92 -10.04 7.69 5.22
C ALA A 92 -8.77 6.83 5.17
N LEU A 93 -7.68 7.33 4.59
CA LEU A 93 -6.39 6.65 4.59
C LEU A 93 -5.79 6.55 6.00
N VAL A 94 -5.84 7.63 6.77
CA VAL A 94 -5.32 7.65 8.14
C VAL A 94 -6.09 6.65 9.00
N ASP A 95 -7.42 6.66 8.94
CA ASP A 95 -8.27 5.75 9.69
C ASP A 95 -8.02 4.28 9.31
N HIS A 96 -7.86 4.01 8.01
CA HIS A 96 -7.58 2.67 7.52
C HIS A 96 -6.20 2.15 7.96
N LEU A 97 -5.17 3.01 7.95
CA LEU A 97 -3.80 2.63 8.31
C LEU A 97 -3.58 2.58 9.82
N HIS A 98 -4.34 3.33 10.61
CA HIS A 98 -4.18 3.41 12.06
C HIS A 98 -4.13 2.05 12.77
N PRO A 99 -5.10 1.13 12.60
CA PRO A 99 -5.05 -0.18 13.27
C PRO A 99 -3.82 -1.01 12.88
N ILE A 100 -3.35 -0.89 11.63
CA ILE A 100 -2.13 -1.56 11.15
C ILE A 100 -0.91 -0.98 11.86
N GLN A 101 -0.83 0.35 11.99
CA GLN A 101 0.28 1.02 12.66
C GLN A 101 0.34 0.73 14.16
N VAL A 102 -0.82 0.62 14.82
CA VAL A 102 -0.92 0.20 16.22
C VAL A 102 -0.39 -1.22 16.37
N ARG A 103 -0.89 -2.16 15.57
CA ARG A 103 -0.46 -3.56 15.63
C ARG A 103 1.02 -3.74 15.30
N TYR A 104 1.53 -2.99 14.33
CA TYR A 104 2.94 -2.96 14.00
C TYR A 104 3.79 -2.55 15.21
N LYS A 105 3.40 -1.46 15.90
CA LYS A 105 4.13 -0.96 17.08
C LYS A 105 4.14 -1.97 18.21
N GLU A 106 3.00 -2.63 18.47
CA GLU A 106 2.92 -3.71 19.47
C GLU A 106 3.93 -4.82 19.16
N ILE A 107 3.92 -5.35 17.93
CA ILE A 107 4.79 -6.46 17.53
C ILE A 107 6.27 -6.05 17.57
N VAL A 108 6.62 -4.87 17.06
CA VAL A 108 8.02 -4.41 17.02
C VAL A 108 8.56 -4.08 18.42
N SER A 109 7.68 -3.71 19.37
CA SER A 109 8.07 -3.48 20.76
C SER A 109 8.33 -4.77 21.56
N ASP A 110 7.80 -5.89 21.10
CA ASP A 110 8.02 -7.21 21.69
C ASP A 110 9.02 -8.01 20.85
N SER A 111 10.31 -7.73 21.06
CA SER A 111 11.39 -8.38 20.32
C SER A 111 11.40 -9.89 20.52
N ALA A 112 11.08 -10.38 21.72
CA ALA A 112 11.06 -11.81 22.03
C ALA A 112 9.96 -12.53 21.24
N TYR A 113 8.76 -11.94 21.14
CA TYR A 113 7.71 -12.46 20.28
C TYR A 113 8.13 -12.48 18.80
N LEU A 114 8.72 -11.38 18.32
CA LEU A 114 9.15 -11.27 16.93
C LEU A 114 10.21 -12.31 16.57
N ASP A 115 11.25 -12.44 17.39
CA ASP A 115 12.35 -13.39 17.17
C ASP A 115 11.82 -14.84 17.17
N ARG A 116 10.93 -15.17 18.11
CA ARG A 116 10.31 -16.50 18.16
C ARG A 116 9.51 -16.80 16.88
N VAL A 117 8.70 -15.86 16.39
CA VAL A 117 7.92 -16.06 15.15
C VAL A 117 8.85 -16.24 13.94
N LEU A 118 9.95 -15.48 13.88
CA LEU A 118 10.94 -15.59 12.81
C LEU A 118 11.68 -16.93 12.86
N GLU A 119 12.05 -17.40 14.05
CA GLU A 119 12.72 -18.70 14.26
C GLU A 119 11.80 -19.88 13.91
N GLU A 120 10.53 -19.84 14.33
CA GLU A 120 9.52 -20.83 13.96
C GLU A 120 9.26 -20.85 12.44
N GLY A 121 9.33 -19.68 11.79
CA GLY A 121 9.24 -19.56 10.33
C GLY A 121 10.47 -20.13 9.62
N ALA A 122 11.67 -19.81 10.12
CA ALA A 122 12.94 -20.27 9.57
C ALA A 122 13.07 -21.79 9.65
N THR A 123 12.76 -22.39 10.81
CA THR A 123 12.82 -23.84 11.01
C THR A 123 11.93 -24.57 10.00
N ARG A 124 10.67 -24.16 9.86
CA ARG A 124 9.72 -24.76 8.89
C ARG A 124 10.18 -24.57 7.45
N ALA A 125 10.71 -23.40 7.11
CA ALA A 125 11.22 -23.14 5.77
C ALA A 125 12.44 -24.01 5.45
N SER A 126 13.37 -24.16 6.40
CA SER A 126 14.56 -25.00 6.27
C SER A 126 14.20 -26.47 6.08
N GLU A 127 13.26 -27.03 6.85
CA GLU A 127 12.82 -28.42 6.67
C GLU A 127 12.36 -28.73 5.23
N ILE A 128 11.62 -27.81 4.62
CA ILE A 128 11.11 -27.95 3.24
C ILE A 128 12.24 -27.70 2.22
N ALA A 129 13.02 -26.64 2.42
CA ALA A 129 14.08 -26.25 1.51
C ALA A 129 15.21 -27.28 1.48
N ASP A 130 15.59 -27.84 2.62
CA ASP A 130 16.63 -28.84 2.76
C ASP A 130 16.25 -30.11 2.01
N ALA A 131 14.99 -30.56 2.08
CA ALA A 131 14.53 -31.70 1.28
C ALA A 131 14.76 -31.49 -0.22
N THR A 132 14.43 -30.31 -0.74
CA THR A 132 14.66 -29.98 -2.16
C THR A 132 16.15 -29.86 -2.49
N LEU A 133 16.92 -29.18 -1.63
CA LEU A 133 18.37 -29.00 -1.83
C LEU A 133 19.10 -30.35 -1.83
N ASN A 134 18.61 -31.29 -1.03
CA ASN A 134 19.10 -32.63 -0.92
C ASN A 134 18.94 -33.43 -2.22
N ASP A 135 17.77 -33.34 -2.85
CA ASP A 135 17.53 -33.96 -4.16
C ASP A 135 18.44 -33.35 -5.23
N VAL A 136 18.66 -32.04 -5.19
CA VAL A 136 19.60 -31.33 -6.08
C VAL A 136 21.03 -31.83 -5.87
N TYR A 137 21.50 -31.97 -4.64
CA TYR A 137 22.84 -32.49 -4.36
C TYR A 137 23.03 -33.93 -4.85
N GLN A 138 22.03 -34.79 -4.67
CA GLN A 138 22.07 -36.15 -5.19
C GLN A 138 22.12 -36.16 -6.72
N ALA A 139 21.27 -35.38 -7.39
CA ALA A 139 21.22 -35.30 -8.84
C ALA A 139 22.53 -34.77 -9.45
N MET A 140 23.20 -33.84 -8.77
CA MET A 140 24.44 -33.22 -9.23
C MET A 140 25.70 -33.99 -8.81
N GLY A 141 25.57 -35.03 -7.97
CA GLY A 141 26.71 -35.80 -7.46
C GLY A 141 27.56 -35.06 -6.42
N PHE A 142 27.00 -34.06 -5.74
CA PHE A 142 27.71 -33.35 -4.68
C PHE A 142 27.68 -34.16 -3.36
N LEU A 143 28.83 -34.20 -2.68
CA LEU A 143 28.93 -34.73 -1.32
C LEU A 143 28.29 -33.75 -0.34
N ARG A 144 27.34 -34.23 0.46
CA ARG A 144 26.79 -33.45 1.58
C ARG A 144 27.87 -33.15 2.61
N LYS A 145 27.73 -31.99 3.28
CA LYS A 145 28.30 -31.77 4.60
C LYS A 145 27.29 -32.19 5.66
#